data_AF-A0A2G6CMS0-F1
#
_entry.id   AF-A0A2G6CMS0-F1
#
_cell.length_a   1.000
_cell.length_b   1.000
_cell.length_c   1.000
_cell.angle_alpha   90.00
_cell.angle_beta   90.00
_cell.angle_gamma   90.00
#
_symmetry.space_group_name_H-M   'P 1'
#
loop_
_entity.id
_entity.type
_entity.pdbx_description
1 polymer ?
#
loop_
_entity_poly.entity_id
_entity_poly.type
_entity_poly.pdbx_seq_one_letter_code
_entity_poly.pdbx_strand_id
1 'polypeptide(L)'
;MISALDLDGASRRLVAAGVTAMTYQRRQPHAGLWVAANGAILAFYERGGRRQLVRLRAPSKLDAGSGRVMAGPTALASVGAQIAVGYRDGTVELHRPGERRGAGRFAAEGAPSSAVRVLLQGPRSTLVVGFANGFVGVWDRKGGERLFGRWLHGPVAHLLLDGDRLHAISELGRSMSLPLDALGRRYCPLLRDLWREIPVIWRRGRAVAGPPPKAHPCLSAATR
;
A
#
# COMPACT_ATOMS: atom_id res chain seq x y z
N MET A 1 -1.69 -11.44 24.92
CA MET A 1 -2.83 -12.04 25.65
C MET A 1 -4.11 -11.47 25.05
N ILE A 2 -4.67 -12.12 24.01
CA ILE A 2 -5.94 -11.73 23.38
C ILE A 2 -7.05 -12.48 24.15
N SER A 3 -7.40 -11.98 25.33
CA SER A 3 -8.58 -12.45 26.05
C SER A 3 -9.63 -11.33 26.00
N ALA A 4 -10.86 -11.70 25.65
CA ALA A 4 -12.05 -10.86 25.49
C ALA A 4 -12.30 -10.24 24.11
N LEU A 5 -12.06 -10.97 23.01
CA LEU A 5 -12.91 -10.81 21.81
C LEU A 5 -14.00 -11.88 21.89
N ASP A 6 -15.26 -11.46 21.93
CA ASP A 6 -16.41 -12.38 21.89
C ASP A 6 -16.59 -12.87 20.45
N LEU A 7 -15.74 -13.83 20.08
CA LEU A 7 -15.77 -14.49 18.78
C LEU A 7 -16.83 -15.59 18.82
N ASP A 8 -17.72 -15.61 17.82
CA ASP A 8 -18.57 -16.77 17.57
C ASP A 8 -17.73 -18.03 17.27
N GLY A 9 -18.34 -19.21 17.38
CA GLY A 9 -17.63 -20.48 17.21
C GLY A 9 -16.98 -20.64 15.83
N ALA A 10 -17.56 -20.04 14.78
CA ALA A 10 -17.01 -20.07 13.43
C ALA A 10 -15.74 -19.22 13.30
N SER A 11 -15.71 -18.07 13.95
CA SER A 11 -14.62 -17.10 13.90
C SER A 11 -13.46 -17.51 14.78
N ARG A 12 -13.73 -18.15 15.93
CA ARG A 12 -12.69 -18.85 16.71
C ARG A 12 -11.98 -19.90 15.89
N ARG A 13 -12.72 -20.73 15.14
CA ARG A 13 -12.14 -21.75 14.26
C ARG A 13 -11.31 -21.15 13.12
N LEU A 14 -11.76 -20.04 12.53
CA LEU A 14 -11.01 -19.35 11.47
C LEU A 14 -9.67 -18.80 11.96
N VAL A 15 -9.65 -18.16 13.13
CA VAL A 15 -8.42 -17.62 13.72
C VAL A 15 -7.50 -18.74 14.22
N ALA A 16 -8.06 -19.78 14.84
CA ALA A 16 -7.29 -20.94 15.31
C ALA A 16 -6.65 -21.74 14.17
N ALA A 17 -7.24 -21.69 12.96
CA ALA A 17 -6.68 -22.32 11.76
C ALA A 17 -5.48 -21.57 11.16
N GLY A 18 -5.10 -20.42 11.71
CA GLY A 18 -3.88 -19.70 11.35
C GLY A 18 -4.14 -18.27 10.85
N VAL A 19 -3.52 -17.31 11.54
CA VAL A 19 -3.49 -15.90 11.15
C VAL A 19 -2.29 -15.66 10.24
N THR A 20 -2.53 -15.11 9.05
CA THR A 20 -1.48 -14.77 8.08
C THR A 20 -1.05 -13.32 8.15
N ALA A 21 -1.95 -12.41 8.53
CA ALA A 21 -1.64 -11.00 8.74
C ALA A 21 -2.64 -10.35 9.70
N MET A 22 -2.21 -9.28 10.36
CA MET A 22 -3.08 -8.44 11.17
C MET A 22 -2.69 -6.97 11.08
N THR A 23 -3.66 -6.06 11.21
CA THR A 23 -3.41 -4.63 11.30
C THR A 23 -4.45 -3.96 12.19
N TYR A 24 -4.14 -2.80 12.74
CA TYR A 24 -5.08 -2.02 13.56
C TYR A 24 -5.36 -0.67 12.91
N GLN A 25 -6.63 -0.38 12.67
CA GLN A 25 -7.09 0.91 12.19
C GLN A 25 -7.47 1.79 13.37
N ARG A 26 -6.79 2.92 13.55
CA ARG A 26 -7.06 3.86 14.65
C ARG A 26 -8.17 4.86 14.35
N ARG A 27 -8.46 5.12 13.07
CA ARG A 27 -9.38 6.20 12.68
C ARG A 27 -10.85 5.81 12.86
N GLN A 28 -11.57 6.67 13.59
CA GLN A 28 -13.03 6.62 13.71
C GLN A 28 -13.72 6.87 12.35
N PRO A 29 -14.94 6.35 12.14
CA PRO A 29 -15.81 5.65 13.12
C PRO A 29 -15.57 4.13 13.21
N HIS A 30 -14.50 3.61 12.59
CA HIS A 30 -14.24 2.17 12.47
C HIS A 30 -12.88 1.78 13.06
N ALA A 31 -12.59 2.28 14.26
CA ALA A 31 -11.39 1.86 14.97
C ALA A 31 -11.50 0.37 15.31
N GLY A 32 -10.51 -0.42 14.88
CA GLY A 32 -10.65 -1.87 14.95
C GLY A 32 -9.44 -2.68 14.51
N LEU A 33 -9.40 -3.93 14.99
CA LEU A 33 -8.43 -4.93 14.60
C LEU A 33 -8.91 -5.65 13.33
N TRP A 34 -8.02 -5.80 12.37
CA TRP A 34 -8.26 -6.52 11.13
C TRP A 34 -7.33 -7.72 11.06
N VAL A 35 -7.88 -8.87 10.71
CA VAL A 35 -7.16 -10.15 10.72
C VAL A 35 -7.42 -10.89 9.41
N ALA A 36 -6.35 -11.30 8.76
CA ALA A 36 -6.36 -12.23 7.65
C ALA A 36 -6.13 -13.64 8.21
N ALA A 37 -7.09 -14.54 8.00
CA ALA A 37 -7.01 -15.92 8.48
C ALA A 37 -7.80 -16.85 7.55
N ASN A 38 -7.19 -17.98 7.19
CA ASN A 38 -7.82 -19.04 6.38
C ASN A 38 -8.60 -18.53 5.14
N GLY A 39 -7.96 -17.67 4.32
CA GLY A 39 -8.58 -17.13 3.11
C GLY A 39 -9.66 -16.05 3.34
N ALA A 40 -9.93 -15.67 4.59
CA ALA A 40 -10.91 -14.66 4.95
C ALA A 40 -10.26 -13.44 5.61
N ILE A 41 -10.97 -12.32 5.58
CA ILE A 41 -10.63 -11.10 6.31
C ILE A 41 -11.72 -10.86 7.35
N LEU A 42 -11.31 -10.73 8.60
CA LEU A 42 -12.14 -10.48 9.75
C LEU A 42 -11.84 -9.07 10.26
N ALA A 43 -12.88 -8.26 10.42
CA ALA A 43 -12.78 -6.94 11.04
C ALA A 43 -13.49 -6.95 12.39
N PHE A 44 -12.77 -6.54 13.43
CA PHE A 44 -13.23 -6.40 14.81
C PHE A 44 -13.23 -4.92 15.16
N TYR A 45 -14.40 -4.30 15.26
CA TYR A 45 -14.49 -2.89 15.63
C TYR A 45 -15.64 -2.64 16.61
N GLU A 46 -15.54 -1.58 17.38
CA GLU A 46 -16.62 -1.13 18.26
C GLU A 46 -17.42 -0.02 17.58
N ARG A 47 -18.74 -0.20 17.46
CA ARG A 47 -19.65 0.80 16.92
C ARG A 47 -20.80 1.01 17.90
N GLY A 48 -20.89 2.20 18.48
CA GLY A 48 -21.93 2.55 19.46
C GLY A 48 -21.94 1.65 20.70
N GLY A 49 -20.76 1.30 21.23
CA GLY A 49 -20.62 0.42 22.40
C GLY A 49 -20.83 -1.08 22.13
N ARG A 50 -21.11 -1.48 20.88
CA ARG A 50 -21.22 -2.88 20.48
C ARG A 50 -20.01 -3.32 19.67
N ARG A 51 -19.41 -4.44 20.06
CA ARG A 51 -18.38 -5.13 19.28
C ARG A 51 -19.04 -5.79 18.08
N GLN A 52 -18.54 -5.48 16.88
CA GLN A 52 -19.00 -6.08 15.64
C GLN A 52 -17.88 -6.89 15.03
N LEU A 53 -18.25 -8.07 14.53
CA LEU A 53 -17.43 -8.86 13.63
C LEU A 53 -18.02 -8.78 12.23
N VAL A 54 -17.21 -8.32 11.29
CA VAL A 54 -17.54 -8.38 9.87
C VAL A 54 -16.56 -9.31 9.17
N ARG A 55 -17.10 -10.39 8.60
CA ARG A 55 -16.39 -11.23 7.65
C ARG A 55 -16.52 -10.62 6.27
N LEU A 56 -15.42 -10.11 5.73
CA LEU A 56 -15.35 -9.77 4.32
C LEU A 56 -15.03 -11.05 3.54
N ARG A 57 -15.81 -11.33 2.48
CA ARG A 57 -15.37 -12.31 1.50
C ARG A 57 -14.15 -11.70 0.81
N ALA A 58 -13.02 -12.40 0.84
CA ALA A 58 -11.94 -12.12 -0.08
C ALA A 58 -12.57 -12.12 -1.48
N PRO A 59 -12.50 -11.03 -2.27
CA PRO A 59 -13.09 -10.99 -3.58
C PRO A 59 -12.48 -12.11 -4.43
N SER A 60 -13.35 -13.07 -4.64
CA SER A 60 -13.20 -14.15 -5.58
C SER A 60 -13.17 -13.53 -6.98
N LYS A 61 -11.99 -13.42 -7.58
CA LYS A 61 -11.92 -13.86 -8.97
C LYS A 61 -11.93 -15.38 -8.95
N LEU A 62 -13.11 -15.96 -9.19
CA LEU A 62 -13.14 -17.27 -9.81
C LEU A 62 -12.40 -17.13 -11.14
N ASP A 63 -11.27 -17.80 -11.29
CA ASP A 63 -10.91 -18.28 -12.62
C ASP A 63 -11.99 -19.30 -12.99
N ALA A 64 -12.91 -18.90 -13.85
CA ALA A 64 -13.99 -19.75 -14.35
C ALA A 64 -13.50 -20.97 -15.17
N GLY A 65 -12.18 -21.24 -15.21
CA GLY A 65 -11.59 -22.34 -15.97
C GLY A 65 -10.57 -23.21 -15.22
N SER A 66 -10.16 -22.90 -13.99
CA SER A 66 -9.01 -23.60 -13.36
C SER A 66 -9.28 -24.31 -12.04
N GLY A 67 -10.43 -24.09 -11.38
CA GLY A 67 -10.77 -24.78 -10.12
C GLY A 67 -9.78 -24.57 -8.96
N ARG A 68 -8.76 -23.72 -9.12
CA ARG A 68 -7.77 -23.43 -8.07
C ARG A 68 -8.29 -22.31 -7.19
N VAL A 69 -8.43 -22.63 -5.90
CA VAL A 69 -8.62 -21.63 -4.84
C VAL A 69 -7.44 -20.66 -4.89
N MET A 70 -7.66 -19.43 -5.33
CA MET A 70 -6.67 -18.37 -5.23
C MET A 70 -6.32 -18.13 -3.76
N ALA A 71 -5.03 -18.00 -3.54
CA ALA A 71 -4.39 -18.02 -2.24
C ALA A 71 -4.82 -16.83 -1.36
N GLY A 72 -5.12 -17.14 -0.10
CA GLY A 72 -5.64 -16.18 0.87
C GLY A 72 -4.76 -14.95 1.10
N PRO A 73 -5.32 -13.91 1.74
CA PRO A 73 -4.60 -12.70 2.08
C PRO A 73 -3.33 -12.99 2.87
N THR A 74 -2.23 -12.36 2.50
CA THR A 74 -0.88 -12.54 3.06
C THR A 74 -0.36 -11.30 3.79
N ALA A 75 -0.95 -10.13 3.55
CA ALA A 75 -0.57 -8.88 4.20
C ALA A 75 -1.80 -7.98 4.42
N LEU A 76 -1.75 -7.17 5.50
CA LEU A 76 -2.75 -6.15 5.81
C LEU A 76 -2.07 -4.85 6.26
N ALA A 77 -2.61 -3.70 5.87
CA ALA A 77 -2.20 -2.40 6.40
C ALA A 77 -3.36 -1.41 6.46
N SER A 78 -3.40 -0.57 7.50
CA SER A 78 -4.30 0.59 7.52
C SER A 78 -3.75 1.71 6.64
N VAL A 79 -4.56 2.20 5.70
CA VAL A 79 -4.20 3.25 4.74
C VAL A 79 -5.25 4.36 4.69
N GLY A 80 -5.15 5.30 5.64
CA GLY A 80 -6.17 6.33 5.87
C GLY A 80 -7.48 5.73 6.38
N ALA A 81 -8.57 5.88 5.63
CA ALA A 81 -9.88 5.32 5.97
C ALA A 81 -10.11 3.90 5.43
N GLN A 82 -9.14 3.35 4.70
CA GLN A 82 -9.21 2.05 4.06
C GLN A 82 -8.23 1.06 4.69
N ILE A 83 -8.43 -0.22 4.42
CA ILE A 83 -7.48 -1.29 4.67
C ILE A 83 -6.94 -1.79 3.33
N ALA A 84 -5.62 -1.78 3.21
CA ALA A 84 -4.93 -2.45 2.12
C ALA A 84 -4.79 -3.94 2.45
N VAL A 85 -5.10 -4.78 1.45
CA VAL A 85 -5.03 -6.23 1.54
C VAL A 85 -4.14 -6.72 0.42
N GLY A 86 -3.12 -7.48 0.76
CA GLY A 86 -2.21 -8.10 -0.20
C GLY A 86 -2.43 -9.60 -0.28
N TYR A 87 -2.28 -10.16 -1.48
CA TYR A 87 -2.53 -11.58 -1.75
C TYR A 87 -1.27 -12.29 -2.28
N ARG A 88 -1.31 -13.62 -2.31
CA ARG A 88 -0.16 -14.43 -2.75
C ARG A 88 0.15 -14.31 -4.25
N ASP A 89 -0.82 -13.90 -5.05
CA ASP A 89 -0.68 -13.69 -6.50
C ASP A 89 -0.11 -12.31 -6.85
N GLY A 90 0.11 -11.43 -5.86
CA GLY A 90 0.56 -10.06 -6.07
C GLY A 90 -0.55 -9.03 -6.17
N THR A 91 -1.81 -9.47 -6.14
CA THR A 91 -2.96 -8.55 -6.11
C THR A 91 -2.95 -7.75 -4.81
N VAL A 92 -3.34 -6.49 -4.90
CA VAL A 92 -3.56 -5.61 -3.76
C VAL A 92 -4.93 -4.95 -3.88
N GLU A 93 -5.66 -4.86 -2.79
CA GLU A 93 -7.00 -4.27 -2.76
C GLU A 93 -7.18 -3.28 -1.61
N LEU A 94 -8.10 -2.34 -1.79
CA LEU A 94 -8.41 -1.32 -0.78
C LEU A 94 -9.86 -1.46 -0.32
N HIS A 95 -10.04 -1.92 0.91
CA HIS A 95 -11.36 -2.13 1.50
C HIS A 95 -11.75 -0.97 2.40
N ARG A 96 -12.98 -0.47 2.27
CA ARG A 96 -13.56 0.46 3.25
C ARG A 96 -14.33 -0.32 4.31
N PRO A 97 -14.14 -0.02 5.60
CA PRO A 97 -14.95 -0.60 6.66
C PRO A 97 -16.44 -0.33 6.42
N GLY A 98 -17.29 -1.35 6.58
CA GLY A 98 -18.74 -1.25 6.41
C GLY A 98 -19.25 -1.45 4.98
N GLU A 99 -18.38 -1.44 3.97
CA GLU A 99 -18.77 -1.79 2.59
C GLU A 99 -18.70 -3.31 2.38
N ARG A 100 -19.85 -3.94 2.12
CA ARG A 100 -19.94 -5.40 1.84
C ARG A 100 -19.46 -5.79 0.45
N ARG A 101 -19.44 -4.85 -0.49
CA ARG A 101 -18.78 -4.98 -1.80
C ARG A 101 -17.52 -4.13 -1.74
N GLY A 102 -16.38 -4.75 -1.99
CA GLY A 102 -15.07 -4.10 -1.86
C GLY A 102 -15.06 -2.74 -2.55
N ALA A 103 -14.65 -1.71 -1.82
CA ALA A 103 -14.25 -0.43 -2.40
C ALA A 103 -13.32 -0.70 -3.59
N GLY A 104 -13.48 0.11 -4.65
CA GLY A 104 -12.94 -0.14 -6.00
C GLY A 104 -11.56 -0.79 -6.06
N ARG A 105 -11.43 -1.77 -6.96
CA ARG A 105 -10.22 -2.54 -7.21
C ARG A 105 -9.04 -1.60 -7.46
N PHE A 106 -8.12 -1.54 -6.51
CA PHE A 106 -6.83 -0.89 -6.71
C PHE A 106 -6.02 -1.77 -7.66
N ALA A 107 -5.75 -1.27 -8.87
CA ALA A 107 -4.93 -1.98 -9.84
C ALA A 107 -3.50 -1.45 -9.74
N ALA A 108 -2.63 -2.16 -9.03
CA ALA A 108 -1.21 -1.82 -8.95
C ALA A 108 -0.54 -2.10 -10.30
N GLU A 109 -0.35 -1.06 -11.11
CA GLU A 109 0.21 -1.21 -12.45
C GLU A 109 1.62 -1.81 -12.39
N GLY A 110 1.87 -2.82 -13.23
CA GLY A 110 3.16 -3.50 -13.31
C GLY A 110 3.60 -4.18 -12.01
N ALA A 111 2.66 -4.48 -11.10
CA ALA A 111 2.96 -5.26 -9.91
C ALA A 111 3.40 -6.69 -10.31
N PRO A 112 4.48 -7.23 -9.70
CA PRO A 112 4.90 -8.60 -9.97
C PRO A 112 3.86 -9.62 -9.51
N SER A 113 3.73 -10.73 -10.25
CA SER A 113 2.95 -11.90 -9.83
C SER A 113 3.66 -12.68 -8.72
N SER A 114 3.81 -12.08 -7.55
CA SER A 114 4.50 -12.64 -6.39
C SER A 114 3.76 -12.27 -5.10
N ALA A 115 3.91 -13.07 -4.05
CA ALA A 115 3.15 -12.85 -2.83
C ALA A 115 3.46 -11.50 -2.20
N VAL A 116 2.43 -10.73 -1.88
CA VAL A 116 2.57 -9.50 -1.08
C VAL A 116 2.94 -9.90 0.34
N ARG A 117 4.10 -9.44 0.83
CA ARG A 117 4.61 -9.76 2.17
C ARG A 117 4.30 -8.66 3.17
N VAL A 118 4.46 -7.42 2.74
CA VAL A 118 4.33 -6.24 3.61
C VAL A 118 3.69 -5.10 2.84
N LEU A 119 2.83 -4.36 3.54
CA LEU A 119 2.12 -3.20 3.05
C LEU A 119 2.35 -2.04 4.01
N LEU A 120 2.51 -0.84 3.47
CA LEU A 120 2.74 0.36 4.26
C LEU A 120 2.08 1.56 3.60
N GLN A 121 1.40 2.39 4.41
CA GLN A 121 0.94 3.69 3.95
C GLN A 121 2.14 4.58 3.66
N GLY A 122 2.28 5.05 2.42
CA GLY A 122 3.25 6.07 2.07
C GLY A 122 2.72 7.49 2.26
N PRO A 123 3.54 8.52 2.00
CA PRO A 123 3.10 9.90 2.04
C PRO A 123 1.95 10.16 1.05
N ARG A 124 1.06 11.07 1.44
CA ARG A 124 -0.16 11.43 0.69
C ARG A 124 -1.03 10.22 0.34
N SER A 125 -1.35 10.04 -0.94
CA SER A 125 -2.19 8.98 -1.47
C SER A 125 -1.36 7.82 -2.04
N THR A 126 -0.18 7.53 -1.47
CA THR A 126 0.64 6.41 -1.96
C THR A 126 0.51 5.16 -1.10
N LEU A 127 0.83 4.02 -1.71
CA LEU A 127 0.94 2.72 -1.05
C LEU A 127 2.30 2.12 -1.39
N VAL A 128 3.01 1.67 -0.35
CA VAL A 128 4.25 0.93 -0.50
C VAL A 128 3.96 -0.55 -0.33
N VAL A 129 4.45 -1.36 -1.27
CA VAL A 129 4.23 -2.81 -1.29
C VAL A 129 5.57 -3.52 -1.40
N GLY A 130 5.83 -4.47 -0.51
CA GLY A 130 6.98 -5.37 -0.55
C GLY A 130 6.56 -6.79 -0.85
N PHE A 131 7.27 -7.45 -1.76
CA PHE A 131 6.92 -8.74 -2.33
C PHE A 131 7.89 -9.86 -1.94
N ALA A 132 7.44 -11.10 -2.04
CA ALA A 132 8.23 -12.29 -1.73
C ALA A 132 9.41 -12.50 -2.71
N ASN A 133 9.34 -11.96 -3.91
CA ASN A 133 10.45 -11.96 -4.87
C ASN A 133 11.49 -10.85 -4.62
N GLY A 134 11.33 -10.05 -3.57
CA GLY A 134 12.25 -8.96 -3.23
C GLY A 134 11.93 -7.62 -3.88
N PHE A 135 10.88 -7.54 -4.72
CA PHE A 135 10.46 -6.25 -5.27
C PHE A 135 9.86 -5.37 -4.18
N VAL A 136 10.25 -4.10 -4.16
CA VAL A 136 9.62 -3.03 -3.39
C VAL A 136 9.13 -2.00 -4.38
N GLY A 137 7.86 -1.60 -4.30
CA GLY A 137 7.33 -0.53 -5.13
C GLY A 137 6.49 0.46 -4.35
N VAL A 138 6.34 1.64 -4.95
CA VAL A 138 5.48 2.72 -4.47
C VAL A 138 4.48 3.03 -5.58
N TRP A 139 3.20 2.96 -5.25
CA TRP A 139 2.12 3.23 -6.19
C TRP A 139 1.28 4.41 -5.73
N ASP A 140 0.76 5.18 -6.68
CA ASP A 140 -0.33 6.11 -6.41
C ASP A 140 -1.64 5.33 -6.24
N ARG A 141 -2.37 5.60 -5.15
CA ARG A 141 -3.62 4.89 -4.83
C ARG A 141 -4.82 5.38 -5.63
N LYS A 142 -4.74 6.56 -6.27
CA LYS A 142 -5.86 7.11 -7.04
C LYS A 142 -5.88 6.56 -8.45
N GLY A 143 -4.75 6.63 -9.16
CA GLY A 143 -4.63 6.14 -10.53
C GLY A 143 -4.09 4.72 -10.65
N GLY A 144 -3.41 4.20 -9.62
CA GLY A 144 -2.79 2.88 -9.66
C GLY A 144 -1.43 2.85 -10.33
N GLU A 145 -0.89 4.00 -10.75
CA GLU A 145 0.39 4.08 -11.43
C GLU A 145 1.54 3.76 -10.48
N ARG A 146 2.57 3.08 -10.99
CA ARG A 146 3.80 2.84 -10.25
C ARG A 146 4.70 4.07 -10.30
N LEU A 147 4.94 4.69 -9.14
CA LEU A 147 5.80 5.87 -8.99
C LEU A 147 7.27 5.48 -8.83
N PHE A 148 7.52 4.34 -8.20
CA PHE A 148 8.87 3.83 -7.96
C PHE A 148 8.87 2.30 -7.86
N GLY A 149 9.99 1.68 -8.24
CA GLY A 149 10.22 0.25 -8.06
C GLY A 149 11.71 -0.08 -7.94
N ARG A 150 12.04 -0.98 -7.01
CA ARG A 150 13.41 -1.48 -6.84
C ARG A 150 13.41 -2.91 -6.33
N TRP A 151 14.42 -3.66 -6.74
CA TRP A 151 14.65 -5.03 -6.28
C TRP A 151 15.62 -5.05 -5.10
N LEU A 152 15.23 -5.76 -4.05
CA LEU A 152 16.11 -6.27 -3.01
C LEU A 152 16.45 -7.73 -3.33
N HIS A 153 17.60 -8.19 -2.86
CA HIS A 153 17.93 -9.60 -2.94
C HIS A 153 17.22 -10.36 -1.82
N GLY A 154 16.32 -11.28 -2.20
CA GLY A 154 15.49 -12.06 -1.28
C GLY A 154 14.16 -11.39 -0.90
N PRO A 155 13.24 -12.12 -0.26
CA PRO A 155 11.90 -11.64 0.09
C PRO A 155 11.93 -10.37 0.93
N VAL A 156 11.04 -9.41 0.65
CA VAL A 156 10.93 -8.21 1.50
C VAL A 156 10.33 -8.62 2.85
N ALA A 157 11.05 -8.31 3.93
CA ALA A 157 10.68 -8.65 5.30
C ALA A 157 10.02 -7.47 6.02
N HIS A 158 10.57 -6.26 5.85
CA HIS A 158 10.13 -5.08 6.59
C HIS A 158 10.08 -3.84 5.70
N LEU A 159 9.09 -3.00 5.98
CA LEU A 159 8.99 -1.63 5.49
C LEU A 159 8.79 -0.71 6.70
N LEU A 160 9.49 0.42 6.71
CA LEU A 160 9.35 1.47 7.71
C LEU A 160 9.38 2.83 7.02
N LEU A 161 8.44 3.70 7.40
CA LEU A 161 8.47 5.09 7.01
C LEU A 161 8.92 5.92 8.22
N ASP A 162 10.08 6.56 8.11
CA ASP A 162 10.61 7.50 9.09
C ASP A 162 10.57 8.91 8.48
N GLY A 163 9.59 9.71 8.90
CA GLY A 163 9.25 10.97 8.24
C GLY A 163 8.88 10.75 6.76
N ASP A 164 9.65 11.33 5.86
CA ASP A 164 9.53 11.14 4.41
C ASP A 164 10.55 10.13 3.85
N ARG A 165 11.19 9.30 4.68
CA ARG A 165 12.16 8.31 4.24
C ARG A 165 11.61 6.90 4.37
N LEU A 166 11.54 6.19 3.24
CA LEU A 166 11.20 4.77 3.21
C LEU A 166 12.44 3.93 3.43
N HIS A 167 12.39 3.05 4.41
CA HIS A 167 13.35 1.98 4.64
C HIS A 167 12.70 0.64 4.27
N ALA A 168 13.41 -0.19 3.52
CA ALA A 168 12.99 -1.55 3.21
C ALA A 168 14.14 -2.53 3.45
N ILE A 169 13.83 -3.69 4.01
CA ILE A 169 14.82 -4.73 4.36
C ILE A 169 14.28 -6.09 3.88
N SER A 170 15.15 -6.89 3.27
CA SER A 170 14.85 -8.27 2.89
C SER A 170 15.20 -9.27 3.99
N GLU A 171 14.68 -10.48 3.90
CA GLU A 171 15.01 -11.60 4.80
C GLU A 171 16.50 -11.97 4.76
N LEU A 172 17.20 -11.65 3.67
CA LEU A 172 18.64 -11.86 3.52
C LEU A 172 19.49 -10.67 4.02
N GLY A 173 18.87 -9.71 4.71
CA GLY A 173 19.55 -8.56 5.29
C GLY A 173 19.90 -7.44 4.29
N ARG A 174 19.45 -7.52 3.03
CA ARG A 174 19.66 -6.44 2.07
C ARG A 174 18.69 -5.30 2.36
N SER A 175 19.20 -4.07 2.50
CA SER A 175 18.38 -2.89 2.74
C SER A 175 18.40 -1.89 1.59
N MET A 176 17.38 -1.05 1.55
CA MET A 176 17.39 0.22 0.80
C MET A 176 16.77 1.33 1.64
N SER A 177 17.20 2.56 1.38
CA SER A 177 16.55 3.78 1.87
C SER A 177 16.22 4.67 0.68
N LEU A 178 15.02 5.26 0.67
CA LEU A 178 14.51 6.09 -0.41
C LEU A 178 13.86 7.35 0.19
N PRO A 179 14.35 8.56 -0.09
CA PRO A 179 13.59 9.77 0.20
C PRO A 179 12.32 9.82 -0.66
N LEU A 180 11.19 10.11 -0.02
CA LEU A 180 9.86 10.26 -0.61
C LEU A 180 9.32 11.69 -0.45
N ASP A 181 10.15 12.63 -0.01
CA ASP A 181 9.80 14.03 0.23
C ASP A 181 9.23 14.70 -1.02
N ALA A 182 9.79 14.39 -2.19
CA ALA A 182 9.27 14.86 -3.47
C ALA A 182 7.78 14.52 -3.67
N LEU A 183 7.32 13.36 -3.18
CA LEU A 183 5.91 12.95 -3.27
C LEU A 183 5.03 13.81 -2.36
N GLY A 184 5.58 14.32 -1.26
CA GLY A 184 4.91 15.20 -0.29
C GLY A 184 4.84 16.67 -0.69
N ARG A 185 5.63 17.11 -1.68
CA ARG A 185 5.77 18.54 -2.04
C ARG A 185 4.74 19.04 -3.04
N ARG A 186 4.45 20.35 -3.00
CA ARG A 186 3.62 21.03 -4.01
C ARG A 186 4.39 21.10 -5.33
N TYR A 187 3.68 20.96 -6.45
CA TYR A 187 4.26 20.87 -7.79
C TYR A 187 5.24 22.01 -8.12
N CYS A 188 4.78 23.27 -8.06
CA CYS A 188 5.63 24.40 -8.46
C CYS A 188 6.84 24.65 -7.53
N PRO A 189 6.71 24.56 -6.19
CA PRO A 189 7.89 24.57 -5.31
C PRO A 189 8.87 23.43 -5.59
N LEU A 190 8.40 22.20 -5.83
CA LEU A 190 9.27 21.07 -6.15
C LEU A 190 10.02 21.30 -7.47
N LEU A 191 9.31 21.70 -8.51
CA LEU A 191 9.89 21.89 -9.84
C LEU A 191 10.92 23.01 -9.87
N ARG A 192 10.70 24.10 -9.11
CA ARG A 192 11.67 25.18 -8.96
C ARG A 192 12.94 24.74 -8.22
N ASP A 193 12.83 23.86 -7.24
CA ASP A 193 14.00 23.29 -6.57
C ASP A 193 14.77 22.38 -7.51
N LEU A 194 14.07 21.53 -8.25
CA LEU A 194 14.65 20.68 -9.29
C LEU A 194 15.42 21.48 -10.34
N TRP A 195 14.89 22.60 -10.83
CA TRP A 195 15.63 23.43 -11.78
C TRP A 195 16.86 24.12 -11.19
N ARG A 196 16.86 24.39 -9.87
CA ARG A 196 18.03 24.93 -9.18
C ARG A 196 19.12 23.87 -8.97
N GLU A 197 18.72 22.64 -8.68
CA GLU A 197 19.63 21.51 -8.45
C GLU A 197 20.16 20.91 -9.75
N ILE A 198 19.30 20.80 -10.76
CA ILE A 198 19.59 20.20 -12.07
C ILE A 198 19.23 21.22 -13.17
N PRO A 199 20.14 22.17 -13.47
CA PRO A 199 19.89 23.22 -14.47
C PRO A 199 20.10 22.67 -15.88
N VAL A 200 19.37 21.63 -16.26
CA VAL A 200 19.49 20.93 -17.55
C VAL A 200 18.19 21.07 -18.34
N ILE A 201 18.33 21.40 -19.63
CA ILE A 201 17.24 21.44 -20.60
C ILE A 201 17.53 20.51 -21.78
N TRP A 202 16.48 20.03 -22.42
CA TRP A 202 16.60 19.27 -23.66
C TRP A 202 16.59 20.21 -24.86
N ARG A 203 17.68 20.25 -25.62
CA ARG A 203 17.80 21.11 -26.81
C ARG A 203 18.50 20.37 -27.94
N ARG A 204 17.83 20.24 -29.09
CA ARG A 204 18.35 19.55 -30.29
C ARG A 204 18.85 18.13 -29.99
N GLY A 205 18.05 17.36 -29.24
CA GLY A 205 18.37 15.97 -28.90
C GLY A 205 19.50 15.80 -27.87
N ARG A 206 19.91 16.85 -27.18
CA ARG A 206 20.98 16.81 -26.17
C ARG A 206 20.55 17.46 -24.86
N ALA A 207 21.01 16.90 -23.75
CA ALA A 207 20.99 17.55 -22.45
C ALA A 207 22.05 18.67 -22.44
N VAL A 208 21.62 19.91 -22.27
CA VAL A 208 22.52 21.07 -22.16
C VAL A 208 22.18 21.85 -20.90
N ALA A 209 23.18 22.45 -20.27
CA ALA A 209 22.95 23.36 -19.16
C ALA A 209 22.09 24.54 -19.64
N GLY A 210 21.06 24.90 -18.87
CA GLY A 210 20.16 25.98 -19.22
C GLY A 210 19.18 26.35 -18.10
N PRO A 211 18.66 27.59 -18.14
CA PRO A 211 17.69 28.04 -17.16
C PRO A 211 16.35 27.32 -17.33
N PRO A 212 15.46 27.41 -16.32
CA PRO A 212 14.07 27.00 -16.44
C PRO A 212 13.39 27.51 -17.74
N PRO A 213 12.45 26.74 -18.33
CA PRO A 213 11.70 27.18 -19.51
C PRO A 213 10.88 28.44 -19.21
N LYS A 214 11.18 29.57 -19.88
CA LYS A 214 10.61 30.90 -19.59
C LYS A 214 9.08 30.97 -19.55
N ALA A 215 8.40 30.14 -20.34
CA ALA A 215 6.94 30.10 -20.44
C ALA A 215 6.26 29.14 -19.45
N HIS A 216 7.02 28.52 -18.53
CA HIS A 216 6.43 27.52 -17.63
C HIS A 216 5.60 28.17 -16.51
N PRO A 217 4.37 27.70 -16.22
CA PRO A 217 3.47 28.30 -15.21
C PRO A 217 4.07 28.47 -13.81
N CYS A 218 4.99 27.60 -13.43
CA CYS A 218 5.66 27.66 -12.12
C CYS A 218 6.74 28.74 -11.99
N LEU A 219 7.03 29.53 -13.03
CA LEU A 219 7.95 30.67 -12.97
C LEU A 219 7.26 31.98 -12.61
N SER A 220 5.99 32.15 -12.95
CA SER A 220 5.21 33.31 -12.51
C SER A 220 4.80 33.12 -11.05
N ALA A 221 5.13 34.09 -10.20
CA ALA A 221 4.80 34.07 -8.77
C ALA A 221 3.28 34.19 -8.47
N ALA A 222 2.42 34.00 -9.46
CA ALA A 222 0.97 34.05 -9.32
C ALA A 222 0.41 32.66 -9.62
N THR A 223 0.20 31.84 -8.59
CA THR A 223 -1.08 31.18 -8.25
C THR A 223 -0.92 30.40 -6.93
N ARG A 224 -1.94 30.50 -6.08
CA ARG A 224 -2.09 30.08 -4.67
C ARG A 224 -1.82 28.60 -4.36
#